data_AF-A0A6G9A739-F1
#
_entry.id   AF-A0A6G9A739-F1
#
_cell.length_a   1.000
_cell.length_b   1.000
_cell.length_c   1.000
_cell.angle_alpha   90.00
_cell.angle_beta   90.00
_cell.angle_gamma   90.00
#
_symmetry.space_group_name_H-M   'P 1'
#
loop_
_entity.id
_entity.type
_entity.pdbx_description
1 polymer ?
#
loop_
_entity_poly.entity_id
_entity_poly.type
_entity_poly.pdbx_seq_one_letter_code
_entity_poly.pdbx_strand_id
1 'polypeptide(L)'
;MWSGQRQGDLLRLPWSAYETPYIRLRQSKGGRRVATPAGAPLRTLLDATTRRGPLILTTHWAGPGRPMALARRGGKACERAGIDGLTFHDLRGTAVVRLAIAGASVPQIAAVTGHSLKDVEAILDAHYLGRDIQLAEAAVKLEARTKL
;
A
#
# COMPACT_ATOMS: atom_id res chain seq x y z
N MET A 1 0.50 -2.49 3.30
CA MET A 1 -0.19 -3.12 2.16
C MET A 1 -1.39 -2.30 1.72
N TRP A 2 -2.50 -2.23 2.48
CA TRP A 2 -3.76 -1.59 2.06
C TRP A 2 -3.71 -0.09 1.73
N SER A 3 -2.74 0.66 2.26
CA SER A 3 -2.55 2.07 1.94
C SER A 3 -1.44 2.32 0.90
N GLY A 4 -0.62 1.32 0.58
CA GLY A 4 0.55 1.46 -0.30
C GLY A 4 1.61 2.47 0.16
N GLN A 5 1.56 3.04 1.37
CA GLN A 5 2.45 4.14 1.79
C GLN A 5 3.77 3.70 2.42
N ARG A 6 4.77 4.61 2.40
CA ARG A 6 6.09 4.38 3.01
C ARG A 6 5.96 4.27 4.53
N GLN A 7 6.83 3.45 5.14
CA GLN A 7 6.89 3.27 6.58
C GLN A 7 7.01 4.60 7.35
N GLY A 8 7.92 5.48 6.92
CA GLY A 8 8.14 6.78 7.57
C GLY A 8 6.92 7.70 7.48
N ASP A 9 6.18 7.65 6.38
CA ASP A 9 4.95 8.43 6.20
C ASP A 9 3.83 7.90 7.11
N LEU A 10 3.70 6.58 7.24
CA LEU A 10 2.71 5.95 8.14
C LEU A 10 2.95 6.28 9.62
N LEU A 11 4.21 6.36 10.05
CA LEU A 11 4.56 6.69 11.43
C LEU A 11 4.22 8.13 11.82
N ARG A 12 4.05 9.01 10.82
CA ARG A 12 3.69 10.42 11.00
C ARG A 12 2.25 10.71 10.62
N LEU A 13 1.47 9.69 10.27
CA LEU A 13 0.11 9.85 9.75
C LEU A 13 -0.85 10.23 10.88
N PRO A 14 -1.42 11.46 10.86
CA PRO A 14 -2.37 11.88 11.89
C PRO A 14 -3.76 11.31 11.61
N TRP A 15 -4.61 11.24 12.64
CA TRP A 15 -6.02 10.89 12.46
C TRP A 15 -6.76 11.88 11.57
N SER A 16 -6.37 13.16 11.57
CA SER A 16 -6.93 14.18 10.66
C SER A 16 -6.62 13.93 9.19
N ALA A 17 -5.64 13.09 8.86
CA ALA A 17 -5.37 12.67 7.48
C ALA A 17 -6.34 11.58 7.00
N TYR A 18 -7.12 10.98 7.89
CA TYR A 18 -8.12 9.98 7.56
C TYR A 18 -9.51 10.63 7.51
N GLU A 19 -9.98 10.87 6.29
CA GLU A 19 -11.30 11.39 5.96
C GLU A 19 -11.99 10.35 5.08
N THR A 20 -12.79 9.48 5.69
CA THR A 20 -13.44 8.36 4.99
C THR A 20 -14.11 8.84 3.68
N PRO A 21 -13.83 8.20 2.53
CA PRO A 21 -13.13 6.92 2.36
C PRO A 21 -11.62 7.02 2.08
N TYR A 22 -10.97 8.17 2.33
CA TYR A 22 -9.59 8.42 1.92
C TYR A 22 -8.61 8.61 3.09
N ILE A 23 -7.35 8.27 2.82
CA ILE A 23 -6.19 8.73 3.58
C ILE A 23 -5.43 9.71 2.70
N ARG A 24 -5.24 10.93 3.20
CA ARG A 24 -4.59 12.03 2.48
C ARG A 24 -3.27 12.40 3.16
N LEU A 25 -2.18 12.34 2.42
CA LEU A 25 -0.86 12.68 2.96
C LEU A 25 0.04 13.34 1.93
N ARG A 26 1.01 14.11 2.42
CA ARG A 26 2.18 14.53 1.66
C ARG A 26 3.33 13.63 2.03
N GLN A 27 3.87 12.91 1.06
CA GLN A 27 4.98 12.00 1.28
C GLN A 27 6.24 12.78 1.65
N SER A 28 6.95 12.30 2.67
CA SER A 28 8.18 12.92 3.16
C SER A 28 9.31 12.88 2.12
N LYS A 29 9.42 11.78 1.37
CA LYS A 29 10.32 11.67 0.21
C LYS A 29 9.59 12.19 -1.04
N GLY A 30 10.21 13.15 -1.73
CA GLY A 30 9.70 13.69 -3.00
C GLY A 30 8.48 14.62 -2.88
N GLY A 31 7.87 14.75 -1.71
CA GLY A 31 6.83 15.77 -1.46
C GLY A 31 5.50 15.54 -2.17
N ARG A 32 5.28 14.36 -2.78
CA ARG A 32 4.05 14.04 -3.54
C ARG A 32 2.84 14.04 -2.61
N ARG A 33 1.76 14.73 -3.02
CA ARG A 33 0.46 14.63 -2.35
C ARG A 33 -0.29 13.43 -2.90
N VAL A 34 -0.80 12.59 -2.00
CA VAL A 34 -1.47 11.34 -2.33
C VAL A 34 -2.78 11.28 -1.57
N ALA A 35 -3.84 10.87 -2.26
CA ALA A 35 -5.13 10.50 -1.68
C ALA A 35 -5.37 9.03 -2.00
N THR A 36 -5.15 8.15 -1.02
CA THR A 36 -5.34 6.72 -1.17
C THR A 36 -6.70 6.32 -0.62
N PRO A 37 -7.57 5.63 -1.39
CA PRO A 37 -8.75 5.01 -0.83
C PRO A 37 -8.38 4.04 0.30
N ALA A 38 -9.00 4.20 1.47
CA ALA A 38 -8.93 3.22 2.54
C ALA A 38 -9.86 2.05 2.18
N GLY A 39 -9.27 0.99 1.61
CA GLY A 39 -9.99 -0.24 1.28
C GLY A 39 -10.76 -0.80 2.49
N ALA A 40 -11.82 -1.57 2.24
CA ALA A 40 -12.77 -1.99 3.28
C ALA A 40 -12.12 -2.61 4.53
N PRO A 41 -11.10 -3.50 4.40
CA PRO A 41 -10.41 -4.04 5.58
C PRO A 41 -9.69 -2.98 6.40
N LEU A 42 -9.04 -2.02 5.74
CA LEU A 42 -8.32 -0.93 6.43
C LEU A 42 -9.30 0.03 7.11
N ARG A 43 -10.37 0.42 6.42
CA ARG A 43 -11.43 1.28 6.97
C ARG A 43 -12.04 0.66 8.22
N THR A 44 -12.45 -0.60 8.16
CA THR A 44 -13.04 -1.33 9.30
C THR A 44 -12.10 -1.29 10.51
N LEU A 45 -10.81 -1.50 10.29
CA LEU A 45 -9.80 -1.48 11.35
C LEU A 45 -9.59 -0.08 11.93
N LEU A 46 -9.53 0.94 11.07
CA LEU A 46 -9.38 2.34 11.49
C LEU A 46 -10.60 2.84 12.28
N ASP A 47 -11.80 2.52 11.82
CA ASP A 47 -13.05 2.97 12.44
C ASP A 47 -13.26 2.32 13.82
N ALA A 48 -12.82 1.08 14.01
CA ALA A 48 -12.87 0.37 15.29
C ALA A 48 -11.73 0.73 16.25
N THR A 49 -10.70 1.45 15.79
CA THR A 49 -9.51 1.74 16.61
C THR A 49 -9.76 2.93 17.54
N THR A 50 -9.62 2.72 18.85
CA THR A 50 -9.64 3.80 19.84
C THR A 50 -8.49 4.78 19.63
N ARG A 51 -8.81 6.07 19.48
CA ARG A 51 -7.84 7.15 19.26
C ARG A 51 -7.18 7.52 20.59
N ARG A 52 -5.89 7.23 20.74
CA ARG A 52 -5.12 7.53 21.97
C ARG A 52 -4.31 8.84 21.88
N GLY A 53 -4.23 9.44 20.71
CA GLY A 53 -3.43 10.63 20.43
C GLY A 53 -3.64 11.11 19.01
N PRO A 54 -2.89 12.11 18.54
CA PRO A 54 -3.09 12.70 17.22
C PRO A 54 -2.66 11.78 16.07
N LEU A 55 -1.75 10.84 16.32
CA LEU A 55 -1.24 9.90 15.32
C LEU A 55 -2.02 8.59 15.31
N ILE A 56 -2.15 7.98 14.12
CA ILE A 56 -2.78 6.66 13.96
C ILE A 56 -1.90 5.58 14.59
N LEU A 57 -0.59 5.60 14.29
CA LEU A 57 0.36 4.63 14.83
C LEU A 57 1.04 5.20 16.09
N THR A 58 0.55 4.77 17.25
CA THR A 58 1.08 5.17 18.56
C THR A 58 1.70 3.99 19.31
N THR A 59 2.54 4.32 20.30
CA THR A 59 2.98 3.38 21.32
C THR A 59 1.92 3.20 22.41
N HIS A 60 2.12 2.28 23.35
CA HIS A 60 1.19 2.11 24.47
C HIS A 60 1.08 3.36 25.36
N TRP A 61 2.13 4.20 25.40
CA TRP A 61 2.14 5.51 26.06
C TRP A 61 1.54 6.65 25.21
N ALA A 62 0.78 6.35 24.15
CA ALA A 62 0.22 7.32 23.21
C ALA A 62 1.22 8.22 22.44
N GLY A 63 2.53 8.04 22.65
CA GLY A 63 3.58 8.74 21.88
C GLY A 63 3.79 8.17 20.46
N PRO A 64 4.56 8.87 19.61
CA PRO A 64 4.82 8.47 18.22
C PRO A 64 5.44 7.07 18.09
N GLY A 65 4.99 6.32 17.09
CA GLY A 65 5.63 5.06 16.72
C GLY A 65 7.08 5.23 16.29
N ARG A 66 7.94 4.26 16.60
CA ARG A 66 9.34 4.24 16.17
C ARG A 66 9.55 3.39 14.91
N PRO A 67 10.37 3.83 13.93
CA PRO A 67 10.67 3.04 12.72
C PRO A 67 11.15 1.63 13.03
N MET A 68 12.16 1.49 13.87
CA MET A 68 12.72 0.18 14.23
C MET A 68 11.68 -0.74 14.89
N ALA A 69 10.77 -0.18 15.70
CA ALA A 69 9.71 -0.97 16.34
C ALA A 69 8.68 -1.48 15.32
N LEU A 70 8.33 -0.66 14.31
CA LEU A 70 7.43 -1.09 13.24
C LEU A 70 8.08 -2.11 12.32
N ALA A 71 9.34 -1.92 11.94
CA ALA A 71 10.11 -2.88 11.15
C ALA A 71 10.21 -4.23 11.87
N ARG A 72 10.55 -4.24 13.16
CA ARG A 72 10.61 -5.46 13.98
C ARG A 72 9.26 -6.18 14.07
N ARG A 73 8.16 -5.43 14.24
CA ARG A 73 6.81 -6.01 14.22
C ARG A 73 6.47 -6.62 12.86
N GLY A 74 6.88 -5.96 11.77
CA GLY A 74 6.78 -6.51 10.42
C GLY A 74 7.56 -7.82 10.28
N GLY A 75 8.83 -7.86 10.72
CA GLY A 75 9.65 -9.07 10.70
C GLY A 75 9.03 -10.24 11.47
N LYS A 76 8.52 -10.00 12.69
CA LYS A 76 7.78 -11.02 13.46
C LYS A 76 6.51 -11.50 12.75
N ALA A 77 5.85 -10.64 11.98
CA ALA A 77 4.69 -11.04 11.20
C ALA A 77 5.09 -11.93 10.01
N CYS A 78 6.21 -11.61 9.35
CA CYS A 78 6.80 -12.45 8.30
C CYS A 78 7.22 -13.83 8.86
N GLU A 79 7.93 -13.86 9.98
CA GLU A 79 8.35 -15.09 10.67
C GLU A 79 7.17 -16.00 11.00
N ARG A 80 6.10 -15.45 11.60
CA ARG A 80 4.87 -16.19 11.90
C ARG A 80 4.14 -16.71 10.65
N ALA A 81 4.37 -16.09 9.50
CA ALA A 81 3.78 -16.48 8.23
C ALA A 81 4.71 -17.39 7.39
N GLY A 82 5.91 -17.72 7.89
CA GLY A 82 6.91 -18.48 7.14
C GLY A 82 7.45 -17.73 5.92
N ILE A 83 7.50 -16.40 5.98
CA ILE A 83 7.99 -15.55 4.88
C ILE A 83 9.41 -15.08 5.22
N ASP A 84 10.36 -15.47 4.37
CA ASP A 84 11.76 -15.07 4.49
C ASP A 84 12.16 -14.01 3.45
N GLY A 85 13.24 -13.27 3.75
CA GLY A 85 13.86 -12.33 2.82
C GLY A 85 13.08 -11.03 2.52
N LEU A 86 11.92 -10.83 3.16
CA LEU A 86 11.07 -9.65 2.96
C LEU A 86 10.94 -8.79 4.22
N THR A 87 10.79 -7.49 4.00
CA THR A 87 10.67 -6.46 5.03
C THR A 87 9.36 -5.69 4.93
N PHE A 88 9.10 -4.82 5.90
CA PHE A 88 7.93 -3.93 5.86
C PHE A 88 7.94 -3.01 4.62
N HIS A 89 9.12 -2.66 4.09
CA HIS A 89 9.23 -1.82 2.91
C HIS A 89 8.58 -2.48 1.68
N ASP A 90 8.72 -3.79 1.54
CA ASP A 90 8.30 -4.57 0.37
C ASP A 90 6.77 -4.68 0.26
N LEU A 91 6.04 -4.37 1.34
CA LEU A 91 4.58 -4.24 1.33
C LEU A 91 4.08 -3.15 0.37
N ARG A 92 4.93 -2.20 0.02
CA ARG A 92 4.61 -1.15 -0.94
C ARG A 92 4.72 -1.65 -2.38
N GLY A 93 5.71 -2.49 -2.70
CA GLY A 93 5.76 -3.23 -3.96
C GLY A 93 4.59 -4.20 -4.09
N THR A 94 4.25 -4.89 -3.00
CA THR A 94 3.06 -5.77 -2.96
C THR A 94 1.77 -5.01 -3.27
N ALA A 95 1.64 -3.77 -2.79
CA ALA A 95 0.47 -2.94 -3.10
C ALA A 95 0.39 -2.58 -4.60
N VAL A 96 1.53 -2.29 -5.23
CA VAL A 96 1.61 -2.05 -6.69
C VAL A 96 1.14 -3.27 -7.46
N VAL A 97 1.69 -4.46 -7.16
CA VAL A 97 1.33 -5.71 -7.83
C VAL A 97 -0.15 -6.05 -7.64
N ARG A 98 -0.67 -5.94 -6.41
CA ARG A 98 -2.10 -6.23 -6.13
C ARG A 98 -3.05 -5.28 -6.84
N LEU A 99 -2.70 -4.00 -6.98
CA LEU A 99 -3.51 -3.05 -7.75
C LEU A 99 -3.51 -3.40 -9.23
N ALA A 100 -2.35 -3.83 -9.77
CA ALA A 100 -2.27 -4.27 -11.16
C ALA A 100 -3.08 -5.55 -11.43
N ILE A 101 -3.02 -6.55 -10.53
CA ILE A 101 -3.87 -7.76 -10.56
C ILE A 101 -5.36 -7.37 -10.54
N ALA A 102 -5.72 -6.35 -9.75
CA ALA A 102 -7.09 -5.83 -9.71
C ALA A 102 -7.48 -5.00 -10.96
N GLY A 103 -6.62 -4.92 -11.98
CA GLY A 103 -6.87 -4.23 -13.24
C GLY A 103 -6.61 -2.73 -13.23
N ALA A 104 -5.95 -2.18 -12.20
CA ALA A 104 -5.59 -0.77 -12.19
C ALA A 104 -4.47 -0.48 -13.20
N SER A 105 -4.60 0.63 -13.94
CA SER A 105 -3.57 1.07 -14.87
C SER A 105 -2.35 1.66 -14.15
N VAL A 106 -1.20 1.71 -14.82
CA VAL A 106 0.04 2.31 -14.28
C VAL A 106 -0.20 3.73 -13.71
N PRO A 107 -0.90 4.65 -14.40
CA PRO A 107 -1.23 5.96 -13.84
C PRO A 107 -2.09 5.91 -12.58
N GLN A 108 -3.07 5.00 -12.50
CA GLN A 108 -3.92 4.84 -11.31
C GLN A 108 -3.11 4.31 -10.12
N ILE A 109 -2.24 3.32 -10.36
CA ILE A 109 -1.33 2.79 -9.34
C ILE A 109 -0.38 3.88 -8.85
N ALA A 110 0.20 4.66 -9.75
CA ALA A 110 1.08 5.77 -9.41
C ALA A 110 0.35 6.85 -8.59
N ALA A 111 -0.91 7.16 -8.92
CA ALA A 111 -1.73 8.09 -8.16
C ALA A 111 -2.01 7.61 -6.72
N VAL A 112 -2.29 6.32 -6.55
CA VAL A 112 -2.60 5.73 -5.23
C VAL A 112 -1.35 5.56 -4.38
N THR A 113 -0.25 5.12 -4.98
CA THR A 113 0.97 4.81 -4.24
C THR A 113 1.89 6.02 -4.12
N GLY A 114 1.90 6.96 -5.06
CA GLY A 114 2.85 8.08 -5.11
C GLY A 114 4.23 7.70 -5.65
N HIS A 115 4.30 6.66 -6.48
CA HIS A 115 5.46 6.35 -7.30
C HIS A 115 5.49 7.22 -8.56
N SER A 116 6.66 7.35 -9.21
CA SER A 116 6.68 7.78 -10.61
C SER A 116 6.11 6.67 -11.50
N LEU A 117 5.69 7.00 -12.73
CA LEU A 117 5.23 5.99 -13.69
C LEU A 117 6.32 4.95 -13.96
N LYS A 118 7.57 5.42 -14.14
CA LYS A 118 8.75 4.58 -14.33
C LYS A 118 9.00 3.62 -13.17
N ASP A 119 8.83 4.08 -11.93
CA ASP A 119 9.01 3.20 -10.76
C ASP A 119 7.91 2.12 -10.70
N VAL A 120 6.67 2.46 -11.07
CA VAL A 120 5.58 1.47 -11.13
C VAL A 120 5.90 0.43 -12.20
N GLU A 121 6.28 0.86 -13.40
CA GLU A 121 6.66 -0.05 -14.49
C GLU A 121 7.81 -0.96 -14.09
N ALA A 122 8.87 -0.44 -13.47
CA ALA A 122 9.99 -1.25 -12.99
C ALA A 122 9.58 -2.29 -11.94
N ILE A 123 8.67 -1.95 -11.02
CA ILE A 123 8.14 -2.89 -10.03
C ILE A 123 7.30 -3.98 -10.71
N LEU A 124 6.46 -3.60 -11.68
CA LEU A 124 5.64 -4.55 -12.42
C LEU A 124 6.49 -5.46 -13.30
N ASP A 125 7.53 -4.94 -13.94
CA ASP A 125 8.47 -5.74 -14.73
C ASP A 125 9.18 -6.80 -13.86
N ALA A 126 9.74 -6.38 -12.73
CA ALA A 126 10.47 -7.26 -11.82
C ALA A 126 9.60 -8.32 -11.12
N HIS A 127 8.32 -8.02 -10.86
CA HIS A 127 7.51 -8.83 -9.94
C HIS A 127 6.14 -9.28 -10.47
N TYR A 128 5.71 -8.79 -11.63
CA TYR A 128 4.36 -9.04 -12.16
C TYR A 128 4.38 -9.61 -13.58
N LEU A 129 5.10 -8.96 -14.52
CA LEU A 129 5.04 -9.30 -15.94
C LEU A 129 5.71 -10.63 -16.29
N GLY A 130 6.71 -11.07 -15.53
CA GLY A 130 7.50 -12.27 -15.86
C GLY A 130 6.89 -13.62 -15.44
N ARG A 131 5.79 -13.68 -14.69
CA ARG A 131 5.38 -14.94 -14.00
C ARG A 131 3.88 -15.24 -13.88
N ASP A 132 2.98 -14.36 -14.33
CA ASP A 132 1.57 -14.48 -13.93
C ASP A 132 0.63 -14.89 -15.10
N ILE A 133 0.16 -16.14 -15.10
CA ILE A 133 -0.90 -16.62 -16.02
C ILE A 133 -2.15 -15.73 -15.94
N GLN A 134 -2.42 -15.11 -14.79
CA GLN A 134 -3.57 -14.21 -14.60
C GLN A 134 -3.51 -12.98 -15.51
N LEU A 135 -2.32 -12.50 -15.88
CA LEU A 135 -2.14 -11.42 -16.86
C LEU A 135 -2.55 -11.86 -18.27
N ALA A 136 -2.14 -13.07 -18.66
CA ALA A 136 -2.54 -13.66 -19.93
C ALA A 136 -4.07 -13.89 -19.97
N GLU A 137 -4.66 -14.40 -18.88
CA GLU A 137 -6.11 -14.59 -18.75
C GLU A 137 -6.89 -13.27 -18.77
N ALA A 138 -6.35 -12.21 -18.16
CA ALA A 138 -6.95 -10.88 -18.21
C ALA A 138 -6.90 -10.26 -19.63
N ALA A 139 -5.87 -10.59 -20.42
CA ALA A 139 -5.79 -10.18 -21.83
C ALA A 139 -6.83 -10.90 -22.71
N VAL A 140 -7.17 -12.16 -22.42
CA VAL A 140 -8.23 -12.90 -23.15
C VAL A 140 -9.62 -12.25 -22.96
N LYS A 141 -9.87 -11.53 -21.85
CA LYS A 141 -11.11 -10.74 -21.69
C LYS A 141 -11.27 -9.60 -22.72
N LEU A 142 -10.22 -9.29 -23.50
CA LEU A 142 -10.33 -8.37 -24.64
C LEU A 142 -11.26 -8.93 -25.73
N GLU A 143 -11.29 -10.26 -25.93
CA GLU A 143 -12.16 -10.90 -26.93
C GLU A 143 -13.65 -10.67 -26.60
N ALA A 144 -14.03 -10.62 -25.33
CA ALA A 144 -15.41 -10.37 -24.91
C ALA A 144 -15.89 -8.92 -25.19
N ARG A 145 -14.97 -7.99 -25.51
CA ARG A 145 -15.30 -6.61 -25.91
C ARG A 145 -15.25 -6.39 -27.42
N THR A 146 -14.63 -7.31 -28.15
CA THR A 146 -14.64 -7.33 -29.61
C THR A 146 -15.88 -8.12 -30.05
N LYS A 147 -17.02 -7.44 -30.16
CA LYS A 147 -18.17 -8.01 -30.86
C LYS A 147 -17.75 -8.23 -32.33
N LEU A 148 -17.61 -9.50 -32.73
CA LEU A 148 -17.70 -9.90 -34.14
C LEU A 148 -19.14 -9.72 -34.61
#